data_AF-A0A2P5MU24-F1
#
_entry.id   AF-A0A2P5MU24-F1
#
_cell.length_a   1.000
_cell.length_b   1.000
_cell.length_c   1.000
_cell.angle_alpha   90.00
_cell.angle_beta   90.00
_cell.angle_gamma   90.00
#
_symmetry.space_group_name_H-M   'P 1'
#
loop_
_entity.id
_entity.type
_entity.pdbx_description
1 polymer ?
#
loop_
_entity_poly.entity_id
_entity_poly.type
_entity_poly.pdbx_seq_one_letter_code
_entity_poly.pdbx_strand_id
1 'polypeptide(L)'
;AQLGSIADKLREARYGVVLWSAGKLAFEHAELTVQTICNIVREINMQNTRCSGLPLGGKEGDYTANQVCGWTTGYPARVNFARGYPEYDPFVFDSHVMIANGEADAVVWVHAFNATATPPQTELPTVVIGRSGMQFEREPDVFIPVGTPGIDHAGHTYRMDSVVALRLKKLRDAGLPSTAEVLNAIEQAI
;
A
#
# COMPACT_ATOMS: atom_id res chain seq x y z
N ALA A 1 -28.37 24.14 3.43
CA ALA A 1 -28.25 24.51 4.86
C ALA A 1 -27.12 23.74 5.57
N GLN A 2 -27.09 22.41 5.53
CA GLN A 2 -26.09 21.61 6.27
C GLN A 2 -24.64 21.79 5.78
N LEU A 3 -24.39 21.80 4.46
CA LEU A 3 -23.05 22.01 3.91
C LEU A 3 -22.48 23.40 4.21
N GLY A 4 -23.33 24.43 4.17
CA GLY A 4 -22.95 25.80 4.55
C GLY A 4 -22.46 25.86 6.00
N SER A 5 -23.19 25.23 6.92
CA SER A 5 -22.78 25.14 8.33
C SER A 5 -21.44 24.42 8.52
N ILE A 6 -21.13 23.39 7.73
CA ILE A 6 -19.83 22.71 7.78
C ILE A 6 -18.72 23.63 7.27
N ALA A 7 -18.97 24.36 6.17
CA ALA A 7 -18.03 25.32 5.63
C ALA A 7 -17.75 26.47 6.62
N ASP A 8 -18.78 26.97 7.32
CA ASP A 8 -18.62 27.98 8.37
C ASP A 8 -17.72 27.46 9.50
N LYS A 9 -17.99 26.25 10.01
CA LYS A 9 -17.17 25.62 11.05
C LYS A 9 -15.70 25.47 10.64
N LEU A 10 -15.43 25.12 9.38
CA LEU A 10 -14.07 24.99 8.87
C LEU A 10 -13.36 26.35 8.76
N ARG A 11 -14.07 27.41 8.40
CA ARG A 11 -13.53 28.78 8.31
C ARG A 11 -13.26 29.41 9.67
N GLU A 12 -14.13 29.13 10.64
CA GLU A 12 -14.02 29.64 12.01
C GLU A 12 -12.99 28.89 12.86
N ALA A 13 -12.57 27.69 12.44
CA ALA A 13 -11.58 26.90 13.14
C ALA A 13 -10.22 27.61 13.20
N ARG A 14 -9.51 27.48 14.33
CA ARG A 14 -8.10 27.91 14.47
C ARG A 14 -7.14 27.01 13.69
N TYR A 15 -7.46 25.71 13.67
CA TYR A 15 -6.71 24.69 12.94
C TYR A 15 -7.67 23.56 12.53
N GLY A 16 -8.08 23.53 11.26
CA GLY A 16 -8.93 22.49 10.71
C GLY A 16 -8.12 21.28 10.24
N VAL A 17 -8.67 20.08 10.38
CA VAL A 17 -8.12 18.87 9.76
C VAL A 17 -9.24 18.13 9.04
N VAL A 18 -9.04 17.86 7.75
CA VAL A 18 -9.94 17.04 6.94
C VAL A 18 -9.31 15.67 6.79
N LEU A 19 -9.99 14.65 7.32
CA LEU A 19 -9.55 13.25 7.25
C LEU A 19 -10.35 12.50 6.19
N TRP A 20 -9.71 11.61 5.44
CA TRP A 20 -10.38 10.72 4.50
C TRP A 20 -9.67 9.38 4.41
N SER A 21 -10.37 8.33 4.00
CA SER A 21 -9.76 7.04 3.66
C SER A 21 -10.00 6.76 2.19
N ALA A 22 -8.95 6.84 1.37
CA ALA A 22 -9.06 6.63 -0.08
C ALA A 22 -9.60 5.24 -0.42
N GLY A 23 -9.21 4.21 0.33
CA GLY A 23 -9.72 2.83 0.16
C GLY A 23 -11.22 2.66 0.47
N LYS A 24 -11.91 3.67 1.00
CA LYS A 24 -13.36 3.67 1.18
C LYS A 24 -14.11 4.39 0.04
N LEU A 25 -13.39 5.06 -0.85
CA LEU A 25 -13.96 5.71 -2.03
C LEU A 25 -14.01 4.70 -3.19
N ALA A 26 -14.86 3.69 -3.06
CA ALA A 26 -15.00 2.59 -4.02
C ALA A 26 -16.04 2.93 -5.11
N PHE A 27 -15.73 3.93 -5.94
CA PHE A 27 -16.53 4.34 -7.08
C PHE A 27 -15.65 4.92 -8.19
N GLU A 28 -16.18 4.99 -9.40
CA GLU A 28 -15.46 5.50 -10.56
C GLU A 28 -15.02 6.96 -10.34
N HIS A 29 -13.79 7.29 -10.73
CA HIS A 29 -13.20 8.62 -10.58
C HIS A 29 -13.11 9.14 -9.13
N ALA A 30 -13.00 8.25 -8.14
CA ALA A 30 -12.85 8.59 -6.73
C ALA A 30 -11.67 9.52 -6.43
N GLU A 31 -10.61 9.52 -7.24
CA GLU A 31 -9.49 10.44 -7.17
C GLU A 31 -9.91 11.91 -7.27
N LEU A 32 -10.99 12.22 -8.01
CA LEU A 32 -11.54 13.58 -8.11
C LEU A 32 -12.15 14.05 -6.77
N THR A 33 -12.66 13.12 -5.97
CA THR A 33 -13.13 13.43 -4.61
C THR A 33 -11.96 13.82 -3.72
N VAL A 34 -10.84 13.09 -3.79
CA VAL A 34 -9.60 13.44 -3.07
C VAL A 34 -9.07 14.79 -3.54
N GLN A 35 -9.06 15.05 -4.85
CA GLN A 35 -8.68 16.35 -5.41
C GLN A 35 -9.58 17.48 -4.88
N THR A 36 -10.89 17.25 -4.78
CA THR A 36 -11.85 18.21 -4.25
C THR A 36 -11.57 18.50 -2.77
N ILE A 37 -11.29 17.48 -1.96
CA ILE A 37 -10.88 17.65 -0.56
C ILE A 37 -9.61 18.50 -0.45
N CYS A 38 -8.59 18.22 -1.27
CA CYS A 38 -7.36 19.01 -1.31
C CYS A 38 -7.63 20.47 -1.72
N ASN A 39 -8.52 20.71 -2.67
CA ASN A 39 -8.94 22.06 -3.08
C ASN A 39 -9.63 22.80 -1.92
N ILE A 40 -10.52 22.15 -1.19
CA ILE A 40 -11.17 22.73 0.00
C ILE A 40 -10.13 23.13 1.05
N VAL A 41 -9.19 22.23 1.37
CA VAL A 41 -8.11 22.52 2.33
C VAL A 41 -7.28 23.72 1.87
N ARG A 42 -6.93 23.80 0.57
CA ARG A 42 -6.22 24.93 -0.02
C ARG A 42 -7.01 26.23 0.11
N GLU A 43 -8.30 26.22 -0.24
CA GLU A 43 -9.17 27.40 -0.18
C GLU A 43 -9.34 27.94 1.23
N ILE A 44 -9.45 27.07 2.24
CA ILE A 44 -9.50 27.49 3.65
C ILE A 44 -8.19 28.17 4.05
N ASN A 45 -7.04 27.64 3.62
CA ASN A 45 -5.73 28.26 3.90
C ASN A 45 -5.56 29.64 3.25
N MET A 46 -6.31 29.96 2.19
CA MET A 46 -6.32 31.29 1.56
C MET A 46 -7.10 32.33 2.37
N GLN A 47 -7.91 31.91 3.35
CA GLN A 47 -8.79 32.78 4.14
C GLN A 47 -8.18 33.18 5.50
N ASN A 48 -6.85 33.27 5.58
CA ASN A 48 -6.11 33.61 6.82
C ASN A 48 -6.36 32.69 8.02
N THR A 49 -6.75 31.42 7.79
CA THR A 49 -6.77 30.37 8.81
C THR A 49 -5.94 29.16 8.36
N ARG A 50 -5.74 28.17 9.23
CA ARG A 50 -4.97 26.95 8.95
C ARG A 50 -5.86 25.74 8.83
N CYS A 51 -5.63 24.97 7.77
CA CYS A 51 -6.29 23.70 7.51
C CYS A 51 -5.29 22.69 6.96
N SER A 52 -5.44 21.43 7.31
CA SER A 52 -4.60 20.34 6.81
C SER A 52 -5.44 19.17 6.35
N GLY A 53 -4.92 18.43 5.37
CA GLY A 53 -5.48 17.15 4.96
C GLY A 53 -4.70 16.00 5.58
N LEU A 54 -5.39 14.99 6.10
CA LEU A 54 -4.77 13.77 6.63
C LEU A 54 -5.39 12.53 5.95
N PRO A 55 -4.74 11.98 4.90
CA PRO A 55 -5.15 10.70 4.33
C PRO A 55 -4.90 9.58 5.35
N LEU A 56 -5.93 8.76 5.57
CA LEU A 56 -5.87 7.57 6.41
C LEU A 56 -5.44 6.37 5.57
N GLY A 57 -4.34 5.75 5.96
CA GLY A 57 -3.69 4.62 5.28
C GLY A 57 -2.56 4.03 6.12
N GLY A 58 -1.56 3.42 5.50
CA GLY A 58 -0.39 2.90 6.22
C GLY A 58 -0.59 1.48 6.77
N LYS A 59 -1.72 0.83 6.48
CA LYS A 59 -2.04 -0.49 6.99
C LYS A 59 -1.25 -1.54 6.20
N GLU A 60 -0.69 -2.52 6.92
CA GLU A 60 -0.03 -3.69 6.33
C GLU A 60 1.14 -3.34 5.37
N GLY A 61 1.76 -2.16 5.56
CA GLY A 61 2.96 -1.77 4.85
C GLY A 61 2.74 -1.12 3.48
N ASP A 62 1.51 -0.77 3.10
CA ASP A 62 1.17 -0.06 1.86
C ASP A 62 1.99 1.23 1.66
N TYR A 63 2.10 2.07 2.69
CA TYR A 63 2.89 3.31 2.65
C TYR A 63 4.38 3.01 2.58
N THR A 64 4.84 2.00 3.31
CA THR A 64 6.24 1.55 3.25
C THR A 64 6.61 1.11 1.84
N ALA A 65 5.79 0.29 1.19
CA ALA A 65 6.01 -0.15 -0.17
C ALA A 65 6.04 1.03 -1.16
N ASN A 66 5.07 1.94 -1.08
CA ASN A 66 5.03 3.11 -1.96
C ASN A 66 6.23 4.06 -1.74
N GLN A 67 6.65 4.28 -0.49
CA GLN A 67 7.84 5.07 -0.20
C GLN A 67 9.10 4.43 -0.80
N VAL A 68 9.27 3.11 -0.61
CA VAL A 68 10.41 2.35 -1.16
C VAL A 68 10.42 2.42 -2.68
N CYS A 69 9.28 2.19 -3.33
CA CYS A 69 9.15 2.35 -4.78
C CYS A 69 9.55 3.77 -5.19
N GLY A 70 9.02 4.79 -4.51
CA GLY A 70 9.26 6.19 -4.83
C GLY A 70 10.74 6.56 -4.89
N TRP A 71 11.54 6.18 -3.89
CA TRP A 71 12.98 6.50 -3.92
C TRP A 71 13.80 5.55 -4.80
N THR A 72 13.30 4.35 -5.12
CA THR A 72 14.03 3.35 -5.91
C THR A 72 13.80 3.55 -7.42
N THR A 73 12.58 3.92 -7.82
CA THR A 73 12.16 3.97 -9.23
C THR A 73 11.78 5.39 -9.69
N GLY A 74 11.53 6.31 -8.76
CA GLY A 74 10.93 7.62 -9.05
C GLY A 74 9.39 7.63 -9.10
N TYR A 75 8.75 6.47 -8.93
CA TYR A 75 7.30 6.29 -9.02
C TYR A 75 6.74 5.53 -7.81
N PRO A 76 5.45 5.73 -7.44
CA PRO A 76 4.78 4.85 -6.47
C PRO A 76 4.62 3.42 -7.05
N ALA A 77 3.92 2.52 -6.33
CA ALA A 77 3.61 1.18 -6.84
C ALA A 77 2.86 1.21 -8.20
N ARG A 78 2.73 0.06 -8.87
CA ARG A 78 2.26 -0.11 -10.28
C ARG A 78 3.32 0.34 -11.29
N VAL A 79 4.50 -0.27 -11.18
CA VAL A 79 5.66 -0.03 -12.04
C VAL A 79 5.99 -1.29 -12.84
N ASN A 80 6.24 -1.12 -14.12
CA ASN A 80 6.72 -2.16 -15.02
C ASN A 80 8.22 -1.96 -15.31
N PHE A 81 8.97 -3.05 -15.38
CA PHE A 81 10.41 -3.06 -15.69
C PHE A 81 10.76 -3.80 -16.99
N ALA A 82 9.77 -4.26 -17.78
CA ALA A 82 9.98 -5.10 -18.96
C ALA A 82 10.91 -4.48 -20.03
N ARG A 83 11.00 -3.15 -20.10
CA ARG A 83 11.87 -2.43 -21.05
C ARG A 83 13.28 -2.14 -20.52
N GLY A 84 13.62 -2.64 -19.32
CA GLY A 84 14.90 -2.39 -18.66
C GLY A 84 14.98 -1.06 -17.91
N TYR A 85 13.87 -0.33 -17.80
CA TYR A 85 13.74 0.89 -17.01
C TYR A 85 12.30 0.98 -16.43
N PRO A 86 12.08 1.72 -15.33
CA PRO A 86 10.76 1.81 -14.71
C PRO A 86 9.78 2.61 -15.57
N GLU A 87 8.66 1.99 -15.92
CA GLU A 87 7.48 2.64 -16.51
C GLU A 87 6.34 2.61 -15.51
N TYR A 88 5.71 3.76 -15.30
CA TYR A 88 4.59 3.90 -14.37
C TYR A 88 3.31 4.23 -15.11
N ASP A 89 2.30 3.40 -14.88
CA ASP A 89 0.93 3.67 -15.27
C ASP A 89 0.00 3.00 -14.25
N PRO A 90 -0.79 3.77 -13.49
CA PRO A 90 -1.61 3.21 -12.44
C PRO A 90 -2.82 2.42 -12.96
N PHE A 91 -3.16 2.50 -14.24
CA PHE A 91 -4.31 1.79 -14.81
C PHE A 91 -3.87 0.54 -15.58
N VAL A 92 -2.82 0.67 -16.39
CA VAL A 92 -2.28 -0.45 -17.18
C VAL A 92 -1.60 -1.47 -16.28
N PHE A 93 -0.81 -1.03 -15.29
CA PHE A 93 -0.08 -1.94 -14.39
C PHE A 93 -0.83 -2.23 -13.09
N ASP A 94 -2.16 -2.15 -13.11
CA ASP A 94 -2.99 -2.70 -12.05
C ASP A 94 -3.00 -4.23 -12.14
N SER A 95 -2.58 -4.92 -11.07
CA SER A 95 -2.42 -6.37 -11.09
C SER A 95 -3.73 -7.12 -11.36
N HIS A 96 -4.89 -6.57 -10.96
CA HIS A 96 -6.18 -7.22 -11.19
C HIS A 96 -6.56 -7.09 -12.67
N VAL A 97 -6.31 -5.92 -13.27
CA VAL A 97 -6.50 -5.69 -14.70
C VAL A 97 -5.61 -6.61 -15.52
N MET A 98 -4.31 -6.67 -15.22
CA MET A 98 -3.35 -7.51 -15.93
C MET A 98 -3.73 -9.00 -15.88
N ILE A 99 -4.15 -9.50 -14.70
CA ILE A 99 -4.60 -10.89 -14.54
C ILE A 99 -5.88 -11.13 -15.33
N ALA A 100 -6.87 -10.24 -15.21
CA ALA A 100 -8.16 -10.38 -15.89
C ALA A 100 -8.04 -10.34 -17.43
N ASN A 101 -7.08 -9.57 -17.95
CA ASN A 101 -6.79 -9.47 -19.38
C ASN A 101 -5.90 -10.60 -19.92
N GLY A 102 -5.37 -11.47 -19.05
CA GLY A 102 -4.43 -12.53 -19.44
C GLY A 102 -3.04 -12.00 -19.86
N GLU A 103 -2.66 -10.84 -19.34
CA GLU A 103 -1.35 -10.21 -19.61
C GLU A 103 -0.24 -10.78 -18.73
N ALA A 104 -0.60 -11.39 -17.60
CA ALA A 104 0.33 -12.06 -16.69
C ALA A 104 0.40 -13.57 -16.98
N ASP A 105 1.60 -14.13 -16.89
CA ASP A 105 1.89 -15.56 -17.00
C ASP A 105 2.14 -16.23 -15.64
N ALA A 106 2.47 -15.45 -14.61
CA ALA A 106 2.64 -15.90 -13.22
C ALA A 106 2.29 -14.79 -12.22
N VAL A 107 2.01 -15.17 -10.97
CA VAL A 107 1.74 -14.25 -9.86
C VAL A 107 2.71 -14.53 -8.71
N VAL A 108 3.40 -13.48 -8.24
CA VAL A 108 4.18 -13.52 -6.99
C VAL A 108 3.45 -12.67 -5.94
N TRP A 109 2.85 -13.33 -4.96
CA TRP A 109 2.12 -12.69 -3.86
C TRP A 109 3.01 -12.55 -2.63
N VAL A 110 3.31 -11.30 -2.24
CA VAL A 110 4.18 -11.00 -1.09
C VAL A 110 3.37 -10.32 0.00
N HIS A 111 3.16 -10.99 1.15
CA HIS A 111 2.41 -10.40 2.24
C HIS A 111 2.74 -10.99 3.63
N ALA A 112 3.42 -10.21 4.48
CA ALA A 112 3.93 -10.69 5.77
C ALA A 112 3.10 -10.30 7.01
N PHE A 113 2.04 -9.48 6.84
CA PHE A 113 1.29 -8.91 7.97
C PHE A 113 -0.04 -9.63 8.26
N ASN A 114 -0.88 -9.84 7.25
CA ASN A 114 -2.23 -10.37 7.44
C ASN A 114 -2.40 -11.76 6.84
N ALA A 115 -2.72 -12.76 7.68
CA ALA A 115 -2.91 -14.13 7.23
C ALA A 115 -4.18 -14.33 6.37
N THR A 116 -5.11 -13.36 6.38
CA THR A 116 -6.32 -13.40 5.56
C THR A 116 -6.18 -12.63 4.24
N ALA A 117 -5.06 -11.96 4.00
CA ALA A 117 -4.80 -11.25 2.74
C ALA A 117 -4.12 -12.23 1.78
N THR A 118 -4.94 -13.10 1.20
CA THR A 118 -4.56 -14.14 0.25
C THR A 118 -4.49 -13.59 -1.18
N PRO A 119 -3.77 -14.26 -2.10
CA PRO A 119 -3.71 -13.86 -3.50
C PRO A 119 -5.09 -13.89 -4.18
N PRO A 120 -5.26 -13.17 -5.31
CA PRO A 120 -6.46 -13.27 -6.12
C PRO A 120 -6.66 -14.70 -6.64
N GLN A 121 -7.92 -15.11 -6.81
CA GLN A 121 -8.26 -16.40 -7.42
C GLN A 121 -7.94 -16.36 -8.92
N THR A 122 -6.97 -17.17 -9.34
CA THR A 122 -6.50 -17.25 -10.73
C THR A 122 -6.02 -18.66 -11.06
N GLU A 123 -6.00 -19.01 -12.35
CA GLU A 123 -5.40 -20.25 -12.88
C GLU A 123 -3.89 -20.12 -13.14
N LEU A 124 -3.33 -18.91 -12.99
CA LEU A 124 -1.91 -18.68 -13.22
C LEU A 124 -1.04 -19.35 -12.15
N PRO A 125 0.16 -19.83 -12.52
CA PRO A 125 1.19 -20.24 -11.57
C PRO A 125 1.39 -19.17 -10.48
N THR A 126 1.14 -19.54 -9.23
CA THR A 126 1.12 -18.62 -8.09
C THR A 126 2.15 -19.01 -7.05
N VAL A 127 3.10 -18.10 -6.79
CA VAL A 127 4.08 -18.20 -5.71
C VAL A 127 3.67 -17.26 -4.58
N VAL A 128 3.50 -17.80 -3.37
CA VAL A 128 3.13 -17.03 -2.19
C VAL A 128 4.30 -16.95 -1.22
N ILE A 129 4.79 -15.73 -0.97
CA ILE A 129 5.75 -15.40 0.10
C ILE A 129 4.95 -14.71 1.20
N GLY A 130 4.40 -15.53 2.09
CA GLY A 130 3.27 -15.13 2.94
C GLY A 130 3.51 -15.34 4.42
N ARG A 131 2.77 -14.60 5.25
CA ARG A 131 2.75 -14.80 6.71
C ARG A 131 2.42 -16.26 7.03
N SER A 132 3.19 -16.85 7.96
CA SER A 132 2.86 -18.19 8.48
C SER A 132 1.42 -18.24 9.03
N GLY A 133 0.68 -19.29 8.67
CA GLY A 133 -0.73 -19.48 9.06
C GLY A 133 -1.74 -18.91 8.07
N MET A 134 -1.33 -18.43 6.89
CA MET A 134 -2.25 -18.20 5.77
C MET A 134 -2.99 -19.49 5.41
N GLN A 135 -4.29 -19.35 5.12
CA GLN A 135 -5.14 -20.42 4.62
C GLN A 135 -5.67 -20.01 3.26
N PHE A 136 -5.56 -20.91 2.28
CA PHE A 136 -5.92 -20.62 0.91
C PHE A 136 -7.14 -21.45 0.50
N GLU A 137 -8.07 -20.83 -0.22
CA GLU A 137 -9.19 -21.55 -0.84
C GLU A 137 -8.69 -22.48 -1.96
N ARG A 138 -7.67 -22.02 -2.70
CA ARG A 138 -6.90 -22.79 -3.68
C ARG A 138 -5.44 -22.76 -3.26
N GLU A 139 -4.82 -23.95 -3.16
CA GLU A 139 -3.42 -24.06 -2.82
C GLU A 139 -2.53 -23.43 -3.92
N PRO A 140 -1.59 -22.53 -3.56
CA PRO A 140 -0.64 -21.98 -4.53
C PRO A 140 0.38 -23.05 -4.94
N ASP A 141 0.99 -22.89 -6.12
CA ASP A 141 2.03 -23.80 -6.61
C ASP A 141 3.26 -23.84 -5.69
N VAL A 142 3.58 -22.70 -5.07
CA VAL A 142 4.64 -22.59 -4.07
C VAL A 142 4.17 -21.71 -2.92
N PHE A 143 4.30 -22.21 -1.68
CA PHE A 143 4.12 -21.41 -0.48
C PHE A 143 5.40 -21.38 0.37
N ILE A 144 5.95 -20.17 0.56
CA ILE A 144 7.11 -19.92 1.41
C ILE A 144 6.65 -19.11 2.63
N PRO A 145 6.50 -19.75 3.81
CA PRO A 145 6.11 -19.05 5.02
C PRO A 145 7.24 -18.15 5.52
N VAL A 146 6.93 -16.88 5.76
CA VAL A 146 7.86 -15.88 6.30
C VAL A 146 7.42 -15.37 7.67
N GLY A 147 8.39 -14.91 8.45
CA GLY A 147 8.14 -14.22 9.71
C GLY A 147 7.51 -12.84 9.50
N THR A 148 6.71 -12.37 10.45
CA THR A 148 6.11 -11.04 10.41
C THR A 148 7.12 -9.99 10.91
N PRO A 149 7.41 -8.92 10.13
CA PRO A 149 8.29 -7.84 10.58
C PRO A 149 7.71 -7.14 11.81
N GLY A 150 8.56 -6.87 12.80
CA GLY A 150 8.14 -6.30 14.09
C GLY A 150 7.62 -7.33 15.10
N ILE A 151 7.58 -8.61 14.72
CA ILE A 151 7.28 -9.72 15.63
C ILE A 151 8.41 -10.74 15.57
N ASP A 152 8.64 -11.34 14.40
CA ASP A 152 9.56 -12.47 14.20
C ASP A 152 10.94 -12.01 13.70
N HIS A 153 11.02 -10.84 13.07
CA HIS A 153 12.27 -10.23 12.67
C HIS A 153 12.22 -8.69 12.73
N ALA A 154 13.40 -8.09 12.69
CA ALA A 154 13.57 -6.65 12.63
C ALA A 154 13.20 -6.09 11.25
N GLY A 155 12.72 -4.84 11.20
CA GLY A 155 12.49 -4.13 9.94
C GLY A 155 12.27 -2.63 10.13
N HIS A 156 11.77 -1.99 9.08
CA HIS A 156 11.31 -0.60 9.07
C HIS A 156 9.92 -0.52 8.46
N THR A 157 9.10 0.40 8.94
CA THR A 157 7.83 0.76 8.33
C THR A 157 7.65 2.27 8.35
N TYR A 158 6.94 2.84 7.39
CA TYR A 158 6.53 4.23 7.45
C TYR A 158 5.22 4.35 8.22
N ARG A 159 5.14 5.38 9.07
CA ARG A 159 3.88 5.77 9.73
C ARG A 159 2.89 6.29 8.68
N MET A 160 1.60 6.27 9.02
CA MET A 160 0.49 6.77 8.20
C MET A 160 0.64 8.22 7.71
N ASP A 161 1.51 9.06 8.28
CA ASP A 161 1.76 10.39 7.72
C ASP A 161 2.85 10.39 6.63
N SER A 162 3.41 9.21 6.29
CA SER A 162 4.50 8.99 5.33
C SER A 162 5.82 9.70 5.65
N VAL A 163 5.90 10.48 6.72
CA VAL A 163 7.09 11.27 7.07
C VAL A 163 8.08 10.46 7.90
N VAL A 164 7.59 9.64 8.83
CA VAL A 164 8.44 9.01 9.84
C VAL A 164 8.64 7.53 9.53
N ALA A 165 9.89 7.13 9.29
CA ALA A 165 10.30 5.73 9.32
C ALA A 165 10.41 5.26 10.78
N LEU A 166 9.68 4.21 11.11
CA LEU A 166 9.65 3.56 12.41
C LEU A 166 10.45 2.27 12.36
N ARG A 167 11.37 2.11 13.31
CA ARG A 167 12.14 0.88 13.50
C ARG A 167 11.29 -0.18 14.20
N LEU A 168 11.10 -1.32 13.54
CA LEU A 168 10.36 -2.47 14.07
C LEU A 168 11.30 -3.47 14.76
N LYS A 169 11.15 -3.70 16.07
CA LYS A 169 12.00 -4.64 16.81
C LYS A 169 11.56 -6.09 16.60
N LYS A 170 12.49 -7.04 16.65
CA LYS A 170 12.17 -8.47 16.81
C LYS A 170 11.68 -8.70 18.24
N LEU A 171 10.53 -9.35 18.39
CA LEU A 171 9.92 -9.64 19.70
C LEU A 171 10.04 -11.10 20.09
N ARG A 172 10.14 -12.01 19.12
CA ARG A 172 10.33 -13.45 19.33
C ARG A 172 11.12 -14.07 18.17
N ASP A 173 11.58 -15.29 18.37
CA ASP A 173 12.13 -16.12 17.29
C ASP A 173 11.13 -17.20 16.88
N ALA A 174 10.77 -17.23 15.60
CA ALA A 174 9.86 -18.22 15.04
C ALA A 174 10.59 -19.26 14.17
N GLY A 175 11.91 -19.14 13.97
CA GLY A 175 12.67 -19.99 13.04
C GLY A 175 12.28 -19.81 11.57
N LEU A 176 11.51 -18.77 11.24
CA LEU A 176 11.09 -18.45 9.88
C LEU A 176 12.02 -17.40 9.26
N PRO A 177 12.30 -17.50 7.95
CA PRO A 177 13.06 -16.47 7.26
C PRO A 177 12.25 -15.17 7.20
N SER A 178 12.95 -14.05 7.08
CA SER A 178 12.36 -12.76 6.72
C SER A 178 11.97 -12.73 5.25
N THR A 179 11.04 -11.84 4.90
CA THR A 179 10.64 -11.60 3.50
C THR A 179 11.84 -11.24 2.62
N ALA A 180 12.79 -10.45 3.14
CA ALA A 180 13.97 -10.03 2.40
C ALA A 180 14.93 -11.19 2.13
N GLU A 181 15.16 -12.09 3.09
CA GLU A 181 16.01 -13.27 2.89
C GLU A 181 15.46 -14.17 1.79
N VAL A 182 14.15 -14.38 1.74
CA VAL A 182 13.50 -15.18 0.68
C VAL A 182 13.64 -14.50 -0.68
N LEU A 183 13.32 -13.21 -0.79
CA LEU A 183 13.40 -12.49 -2.07
C LEU A 183 14.85 -12.41 -2.60
N ASN A 184 15.83 -12.18 -1.74
CA ASN A 184 17.24 -12.18 -2.12
C ASN A 184 17.72 -13.56 -2.57
N ALA A 185 17.25 -14.63 -1.92
CA ALA A 185 17.60 -16.00 -2.32
C ALA A 185 17.02 -16.35 -3.70
N ILE A 186 15.81 -15.86 -4.01
CA ILE A 186 15.21 -16.02 -5.34
C ILE A 186 16.01 -15.25 -6.39
N GLU A 187 16.37 -13.99 -6.11
CA GLU A 187 17.17 -13.16 -7.02
C GLU A 187 18.53 -13.81 -7.33
N GLN A 188 19.21 -14.37 -6.33
CA GLN A 188 20.53 -15.01 -6.50
C GLN A 188 20.50 -16.35 -7.23
N ALA A 189 19.33 -16.98 -7.35
CA ALA A 189 19.16 -18.25 -8.04
C ALA A 189 18.97 -18.12 -9.56
N ILE A 190 18.81 -16.88 -10.05
CA ILE A 190 18.60 -16.51 -11.45
C ILE A 190 19.92 -16.00 -12.05
#